data_AF-A0A662DHK9-F1
#
_entry.id   AF-A0A662DHK9-F1
#
_cell.length_a   1.000
_cell.length_b   1.000
_cell.length_c   1.000
_cell.angle_alpha   90.00
_cell.angle_beta   90.00
_cell.angle_gamma   90.00
#
_symmetry.space_group_name_H-M   'P 1'
#
loop_
_entity.id
_entity.type
_entity.pdbx_description
1 polymer ?
#
loop_
_entity_poly.entity_id
_entity_poly.type
_entity_poly.pdbx_seq_one_letter_code
_entity_poly.pdbx_strand_id
1 'polypeptide(L)'
;MAHVFEFKGSPVPIRDDLKDAYTRLWSHLAEPGPTLTGTQRLEIAAHVRMARSGDTPQPNDLPSSLLTLAATLFVDPSRVDGPMVLQTTEAVGDPMVVEAISIASMLSAVDGAHAALGADLEPLPSPLVGNPTDEITRGLKRRHTHVPMPAGAIPIALDLLPSVGKAFRNSFGPQYMMEHEMASADFDRTPGLNRAQIEIVSSRTSLRNKCFY
;
A
#
# COMPACT_ATOMS: atom_id res chain seq x y z
N MET A 1 -21.48 4.10 11.38
CA MET A 1 -20.45 3.67 12.35
C MET A 1 -19.18 3.37 11.56
N ALA A 2 -18.02 3.82 12.03
CA ALA A 2 -16.76 3.47 11.39
C ALA A 2 -16.58 1.94 11.43
N HIS A 3 -16.16 1.35 10.32
CA HIS A 3 -15.87 -0.08 10.23
C HIS A 3 -14.66 -0.40 11.11
N VAL A 4 -14.81 -1.31 12.08
CA VAL A 4 -13.74 -1.71 13.00
C VAL A 4 -13.18 -3.05 12.56
N PHE A 5 -11.85 -3.15 12.51
CA PHE A 5 -11.14 -4.39 12.20
C PHE A 5 -11.18 -5.37 13.37
N GLU A 6 -11.80 -6.52 13.14
CA GLU A 6 -11.96 -7.56 14.18
C GLU A 6 -10.89 -8.64 14.13
N PHE A 7 -10.18 -8.81 12.99
CA PHE A 7 -9.21 -9.89 12.77
C PHE A 7 -9.78 -11.28 13.13
N LYS A 8 -10.97 -11.58 12.62
CA LYS A 8 -11.67 -12.85 12.87
C LYS A 8 -10.76 -14.03 12.54
N GLY A 9 -10.68 -15.02 13.43
CA GLY A 9 -9.81 -16.18 13.26
C GLY A 9 -8.37 -16.01 13.79
N SER A 10 -7.96 -14.79 14.20
CA SER A 10 -6.64 -14.60 14.81
C SER A 10 -6.47 -15.46 16.08
N PRO A 11 -5.35 -16.21 16.24
CA PRO A 11 -5.06 -17.01 17.42
C PRO A 11 -4.56 -16.16 18.60
N VAL A 12 -4.31 -14.87 18.38
CA VAL A 12 -3.77 -13.94 19.39
C VAL A 12 -4.56 -12.63 19.43
N PRO A 13 -4.59 -11.94 20.58
CA PRO A 13 -5.15 -10.60 20.67
C PRO A 13 -4.43 -9.63 19.74
N ILE A 14 -5.19 -8.75 19.09
CA ILE A 14 -4.65 -7.70 18.22
C ILE A 14 -4.75 -6.36 18.92
N ARG A 15 -3.65 -5.61 18.86
CA ARG A 15 -3.55 -4.29 19.46
C ARG A 15 -4.51 -3.29 18.81
N ASP A 16 -5.12 -2.46 19.65
CA ASP A 16 -6.11 -1.49 19.19
C ASP A 16 -5.51 -0.45 18.25
N ASP A 17 -4.27 -0.01 18.48
CA ASP A 17 -3.63 0.97 17.61
C ASP A 17 -3.39 0.46 16.18
N LEU A 18 -3.20 -0.85 15.99
CA LEU A 18 -3.14 -1.50 14.68
C LEU A 18 -4.53 -1.56 14.02
N LYS A 19 -5.56 -1.96 14.78
CA LYS A 19 -6.95 -1.97 14.30
C LYS A 19 -7.39 -0.57 13.86
N ASP A 20 -7.06 0.45 14.64
CA ASP A 20 -7.35 1.84 14.35
C ASP A 20 -6.61 2.34 13.09
N ALA A 21 -5.34 1.93 12.92
CA ALA A 21 -4.58 2.27 11.72
C ALA A 21 -5.20 1.66 10.46
N TYR A 22 -5.61 0.39 10.52
CA TYR A 22 -6.25 -0.27 9.39
C TYR A 22 -7.64 0.29 9.09
N THR A 23 -8.40 0.64 10.14
CA THR A 23 -9.68 1.34 10.01
C THR A 23 -9.53 2.67 9.25
N ARG A 24 -8.47 3.44 9.56
CA ARG A 24 -8.15 4.67 8.83
C ARG A 24 -7.74 4.41 7.38
N LEU A 25 -6.93 3.38 7.13
CA LEU A 25 -6.56 2.99 5.76
C LEU A 25 -7.77 2.56 4.93
N TRP A 26 -8.70 1.79 5.50
CA TRP A 26 -9.93 1.38 4.82
C TRP A 26 -10.85 2.55 4.53
N SER A 27 -10.99 3.46 5.50
CA SER A 27 -11.77 4.69 5.29
C SER A 27 -11.16 5.52 4.16
N HIS A 28 -9.83 5.68 4.15
CA HIS A 28 -9.11 6.37 3.10
C HIS A 28 -9.24 5.68 1.73
N LEU A 29 -9.25 4.34 1.69
CA LEU A 29 -9.41 3.58 0.44
C LEU A 29 -10.82 3.75 -0.15
N ALA A 30 -11.84 3.93 0.68
CA ALA A 30 -13.22 4.16 0.26
C ALA A 30 -13.43 5.56 -0.36
N GLU A 31 -12.66 6.56 0.06
CA GLU A 31 -12.75 7.93 -0.43
C GLU A 31 -12.23 8.08 -1.87
N PRO A 32 -12.76 9.04 -2.67
CA PRO A 32 -12.09 9.48 -3.88
C PRO A 32 -10.64 9.90 -3.58
N GLY A 33 -9.71 9.43 -4.39
CA GLY A 33 -8.30 9.81 -4.28
C GLY A 33 -7.93 10.92 -5.26
N PRO A 34 -6.63 11.20 -5.44
CA PRO A 34 -6.18 12.29 -6.31
C PRO A 34 -6.56 12.15 -7.78
N THR A 35 -6.57 10.92 -8.32
CA THR A 35 -6.86 10.64 -9.74
C THR A 35 -8.01 9.66 -9.95
N LEU A 36 -8.37 8.85 -8.95
CA LEU A 36 -9.39 7.83 -9.04
C LEU A 36 -10.60 8.15 -8.15
N THR A 37 -11.79 7.81 -8.63
CA THR A 37 -13.00 7.78 -7.78
C THR A 37 -12.92 6.66 -6.75
N GLY A 38 -13.71 6.73 -5.68
CA GLY A 38 -13.77 5.65 -4.67
C GLY A 38 -14.11 4.29 -5.29
N THR A 39 -15.01 4.26 -6.28
CA THR A 39 -15.36 3.05 -7.04
C THR A 39 -14.14 2.47 -7.76
N GLN A 40 -13.42 3.28 -8.53
CA GLN A 40 -12.24 2.83 -9.27
C GLN A 40 -11.12 2.33 -8.35
N ARG A 41 -10.90 2.97 -7.20
CA ARG A 41 -9.91 2.49 -6.22
C ARG A 41 -10.26 1.09 -5.71
N LEU A 42 -11.55 0.83 -5.47
CA LEU A 42 -12.01 -0.50 -5.04
C LEU A 42 -12.04 -1.53 -6.16
N GLU A 43 -12.25 -1.13 -7.42
CA GLU A 43 -12.08 -2.01 -8.58
C GLU A 43 -10.62 -2.49 -8.70
N ILE A 44 -9.64 -1.60 -8.53
CA ILE A 44 -8.21 -1.98 -8.46
C ILE A 44 -7.97 -2.92 -7.28
N ALA A 45 -8.48 -2.58 -6.09
CA ALA A 45 -8.30 -3.38 -4.89
C ALA A 45 -8.88 -4.80 -5.04
N ALA A 46 -10.08 -4.91 -5.63
CA ALA A 46 -10.72 -6.18 -5.93
C ALA A 46 -9.89 -6.98 -6.95
N HIS A 47 -9.46 -6.34 -8.05
CA HIS A 47 -8.64 -6.98 -9.07
C HIS A 47 -7.34 -7.56 -8.50
N VAL A 48 -6.67 -6.80 -7.64
CA VAL A 48 -5.44 -7.23 -6.96
C VAL A 48 -5.68 -8.46 -6.07
N ARG A 49 -6.78 -8.48 -5.31
CA ARG A 49 -7.14 -9.65 -4.48
C ARG A 49 -7.46 -10.88 -5.33
N MET A 50 -8.17 -10.70 -6.44
CA MET A 50 -8.52 -11.78 -7.38
C MET A 50 -7.27 -12.38 -8.04
N ALA A 51 -6.29 -11.54 -8.37
CA ALA A 51 -5.02 -12.01 -8.91
C ALA A 51 -4.27 -12.93 -7.95
N ARG A 52 -4.40 -12.72 -6.63
CA ARG A 52 -3.82 -13.60 -5.60
C ARG A 52 -4.60 -14.91 -5.45
N SER A 53 -5.93 -14.89 -5.50
CA SER A 53 -6.76 -16.10 -5.38
C SER A 53 -6.77 -16.94 -6.66
N GLY A 54 -6.37 -16.37 -7.81
CA GLY A 54 -6.47 -17.01 -9.12
C GLY A 54 -7.87 -16.92 -9.71
N ASP A 55 -8.73 -16.04 -9.19
CA ASP A 55 -10.09 -15.84 -9.67
C ASP A 55 -10.11 -15.04 -10.99
N THR A 56 -11.17 -15.21 -11.77
CA THR A 56 -11.33 -14.51 -13.06
C THR A 56 -11.72 -13.05 -12.83
N PRO A 57 -10.92 -12.07 -13.27
CA PRO A 57 -11.21 -10.65 -13.07
C PRO A 57 -12.60 -10.24 -13.54
N GLN A 58 -13.26 -9.36 -12.78
CA GLN A 58 -14.51 -8.75 -13.23
C GLN A 58 -14.23 -7.66 -14.28
N PRO A 59 -15.09 -7.50 -15.29
CA PRO A 59 -15.01 -6.40 -16.25
C PRO A 59 -15.05 -5.05 -15.53
N ASN A 60 -14.20 -4.12 -15.95
CA ASN A 60 -14.16 -2.75 -15.48
C ASN A 60 -13.54 -1.85 -16.57
N ASP A 61 -13.67 -0.53 -16.41
CA ASP A 61 -13.23 0.46 -17.41
C ASP A 61 -11.79 0.96 -17.16
N LEU A 62 -11.05 0.33 -16.23
CA LEU A 62 -9.68 0.74 -15.93
C LEU A 62 -8.69 0.16 -16.94
N PRO A 63 -7.62 0.90 -17.29
CA PRO A 63 -6.61 0.41 -18.22
C PRO A 63 -5.95 -0.88 -17.74
N SER A 64 -5.86 -1.87 -18.64
CA SER A 64 -5.33 -3.19 -18.32
C SER A 64 -3.87 -3.18 -17.86
N SER A 65 -3.06 -2.24 -18.37
CA SER A 65 -1.68 -2.03 -17.91
C SER A 65 -1.62 -1.61 -16.44
N LEU A 66 -2.56 -0.74 -15.99
CA LEU A 66 -2.65 -0.28 -14.61
C LEU A 66 -3.01 -1.43 -13.66
N LEU A 67 -4.01 -2.22 -14.05
CA LEU A 67 -4.45 -3.39 -13.29
C LEU A 67 -3.35 -4.45 -13.21
N THR A 68 -2.67 -4.71 -14.35
CA THR A 68 -1.56 -5.67 -14.41
C THR A 68 -0.39 -5.23 -13.53
N LEU A 69 -0.03 -3.94 -13.56
CA LEU A 69 1.03 -3.40 -12.70
C LEU A 69 0.66 -3.57 -11.21
N ALA A 70 -0.55 -3.17 -10.80
CA ALA A 70 -1.00 -3.28 -9.42
C ALA A 70 -1.06 -4.75 -8.93
N ALA A 71 -1.60 -5.65 -9.76
CA ALA A 71 -1.68 -7.08 -9.45
C ALA A 71 -0.29 -7.71 -9.37
N THR A 72 0.61 -7.39 -10.32
CA THR A 72 1.99 -7.90 -10.31
C THR A 72 2.73 -7.41 -9.07
N LEU A 73 2.61 -6.12 -8.73
CA LEU A 73 3.23 -5.56 -7.53
C LEU A 73 2.77 -6.26 -6.25
N PHE A 74 1.49 -6.63 -6.16
CA PHE A 74 0.95 -7.31 -4.99
C PHE A 74 1.31 -8.79 -4.91
N VAL A 75 1.26 -9.52 -6.03
CA VAL A 75 1.46 -10.98 -6.06
C VAL A 75 2.93 -11.36 -6.14
N ASP A 76 3.71 -10.65 -6.97
CA ASP A 76 5.12 -10.91 -7.21
C ASP A 76 5.86 -9.60 -7.54
N PRO A 77 6.18 -8.78 -6.52
CA PRO A 77 6.83 -7.49 -6.72
C PRO A 77 8.17 -7.59 -7.47
N SER A 78 8.81 -8.76 -7.46
CA SER A 78 10.10 -8.97 -8.13
C SER A 78 10.01 -8.96 -9.66
N ARG A 79 8.79 -9.02 -10.21
CA ARG A 79 8.49 -8.94 -11.65
C ARG A 79 8.16 -7.53 -12.12
N VAL A 80 8.02 -6.56 -11.23
CA VAL A 80 7.81 -5.16 -11.61
C VAL A 80 9.15 -4.57 -12.03
N ASP A 81 9.21 -4.02 -13.25
CA ASP A 81 10.40 -3.40 -13.82
C ASP A 81 10.11 -2.01 -14.41
N GLY A 82 11.17 -1.31 -14.80
CA GLY A 82 11.07 0.02 -15.40
C GLY A 82 10.21 0.08 -16.65
N PRO A 83 10.36 -0.83 -17.63
CA PRO A 83 9.49 -0.91 -18.80
C PRO A 83 8.00 -1.03 -18.46
N MET A 84 7.62 -1.91 -17.53
CA MET A 84 6.22 -2.07 -17.11
C MET A 84 5.65 -0.76 -16.52
N VAL A 85 6.42 -0.11 -15.65
CA VAL A 85 6.00 1.18 -15.05
C VAL A 85 5.91 2.28 -16.10
N LEU A 86 6.89 2.37 -17.01
CA LEU A 86 6.91 3.38 -18.07
C LEU A 86 5.73 3.21 -19.03
N GLN A 87 5.49 1.99 -19.53
CA GLN A 87 4.37 1.70 -20.42
C GLN A 87 3.03 2.07 -19.78
N THR A 88 2.86 1.77 -18.49
CA THR A 88 1.64 2.13 -17.76
C THR A 88 1.53 3.65 -17.60
N THR A 89 2.64 4.32 -17.29
CA THR A 89 2.72 5.78 -17.18
C THR A 89 2.37 6.48 -18.48
N GLU A 90 2.82 5.97 -19.63
CA GLU A 90 2.47 6.52 -20.95
C GLU A 90 0.96 6.43 -21.23
N ALA A 91 0.27 5.44 -20.67
CA ALA A 91 -1.16 5.25 -20.85
C ALA A 91 -2.01 6.13 -19.92
N VAL A 92 -1.61 6.33 -18.65
CA VAL A 92 -2.48 6.97 -17.63
C VAL A 92 -1.85 8.13 -16.86
N GLY A 93 -0.56 8.38 -17.05
CA GLY A 93 0.21 9.37 -16.31
C GLY A 93 0.73 8.91 -14.95
N ASP A 94 1.78 9.57 -14.47
CA ASP A 94 2.44 9.25 -13.19
C ASP A 94 1.50 9.25 -11.98
N PRO A 95 0.58 10.24 -11.82
CA PRO A 95 -0.26 10.30 -10.63
C PRO A 95 -1.16 9.07 -10.48
N MET A 96 -1.78 8.59 -11.56
CA MET A 96 -2.65 7.41 -11.50
C MET A 96 -1.87 6.10 -11.29
N VAL A 97 -0.66 5.99 -11.86
CA VAL A 97 0.27 4.89 -11.56
C VAL A 97 0.64 4.85 -10.08
N VAL A 98 1.01 5.99 -9.48
CA VAL A 98 1.37 6.07 -8.06
C VAL A 98 0.17 5.73 -7.17
N GLU A 99 -1.04 6.15 -7.56
CA GLU A 99 -2.25 5.82 -6.81
C GLU A 99 -2.52 4.30 -6.82
N ALA A 100 -2.38 3.62 -7.96
CA ALA A 100 -2.52 2.17 -8.04
C ALA A 100 -1.43 1.41 -7.25
N ILE A 101 -0.17 1.88 -7.31
CA ILE A 101 0.92 1.37 -6.47
C ILE A 101 0.57 1.49 -4.99
N SER A 102 -0.05 2.60 -4.58
CA SER A 102 -0.44 2.83 -3.19
C SER A 102 -1.51 1.85 -2.71
N ILE A 103 -2.51 1.54 -3.56
CA ILE A 103 -3.59 0.61 -3.24
C ILE A 103 -3.01 -0.80 -3.04
N ALA A 104 -2.17 -1.27 -3.96
CA ALA A 104 -1.47 -2.55 -3.81
C ALA A 104 -0.60 -2.60 -2.54
N SER A 105 0.09 -1.49 -2.21
CA SER A 105 0.94 -1.40 -1.02
C SER A 105 0.14 -1.44 0.28
N MET A 106 -0.97 -0.70 0.36
CA MET A 106 -1.88 -0.68 1.51
C MET A 106 -2.54 -2.05 1.72
N LEU A 107 -2.99 -2.70 0.64
CA LEU A 107 -3.50 -4.06 0.71
C LEU A 107 -2.43 -5.05 1.16
N SER A 108 -1.19 -4.92 0.69
CA SER A 108 -0.09 -5.81 1.12
C SER A 108 0.16 -5.71 2.62
N ALA A 109 0.08 -4.51 3.19
CA ALA A 109 0.18 -4.31 4.63
C ALA A 109 -0.98 -4.98 5.40
N VAL A 110 -2.22 -4.69 5.01
CA VAL A 110 -3.41 -5.16 5.74
C VAL A 110 -3.65 -6.66 5.53
N ASP A 111 -3.74 -7.10 4.28
CA ASP A 111 -3.98 -8.52 3.97
C ASP A 111 -2.80 -9.39 4.38
N GLY A 112 -1.57 -8.86 4.28
CA GLY A 112 -0.36 -9.55 4.74
C GLY A 112 -0.38 -9.80 6.25
N ALA A 113 -0.83 -8.83 7.05
CA ALA A 113 -1.00 -9.02 8.48
C ALA A 113 -2.10 -10.05 8.81
N HIS A 114 -3.26 -9.98 8.15
CA HIS A 114 -4.32 -10.97 8.33
C HIS A 114 -3.82 -12.38 7.99
N ALA A 115 -3.17 -12.55 6.82
CA ALA A 115 -2.61 -13.82 6.41
C ALA A 115 -1.54 -14.34 7.38
N ALA A 116 -0.63 -13.47 7.86
CA ALA A 116 0.41 -13.85 8.82
C ALA A 116 -0.16 -14.29 10.18
N LEU A 117 -1.32 -13.77 10.55
CA LEU A 117 -2.05 -14.11 11.78
C LEU A 117 -3.05 -15.25 11.56
N GLY A 118 -3.22 -15.77 10.35
CA GLY A 118 -4.27 -16.75 10.04
C GLY A 118 -5.69 -16.21 10.24
N ALA A 119 -5.86 -14.89 10.21
CA ALA A 119 -7.16 -14.24 10.29
C ALA A 119 -7.82 -14.16 8.91
N ASP A 120 -9.15 -14.15 8.90
CA ASP A 120 -9.96 -13.90 7.71
C ASP A 120 -9.61 -12.53 7.13
N LEU A 121 -9.56 -12.43 5.80
CA LEU A 121 -9.35 -11.14 5.15
C LEU A 121 -10.53 -10.21 5.39
N GLU A 122 -10.24 -8.98 5.81
CA GLU A 122 -11.28 -7.97 5.96
C GLU A 122 -11.93 -7.67 4.59
N PRO A 123 -13.27 -7.66 4.48
CA PRO A 123 -13.96 -7.27 3.25
C PRO A 123 -13.55 -5.87 2.80
N LEU A 124 -13.51 -5.64 1.48
CA LEU A 124 -13.28 -4.28 0.97
C LEU A 124 -14.43 -3.36 1.46
N PRO A 125 -14.14 -2.08 1.78
CA PRO A 125 -15.18 -1.15 2.21
C PRO A 125 -16.13 -0.83 1.06
N SER A 126 -17.24 -0.14 1.33
CA SER A 126 -18.10 0.40 0.26
C SER A 126 -17.52 1.73 -0.26
N PRO A 127 -17.56 1.98 -1.58
CA PRO A 127 -17.01 3.22 -2.15
C PRO A 127 -17.83 4.43 -1.70
N LEU A 128 -17.15 5.52 -1.41
CA LEU A 128 -17.77 6.83 -1.23
C LEU A 128 -17.87 7.55 -2.57
N VAL A 129 -19.00 8.20 -2.79
CA VAL A 129 -19.26 8.96 -4.03
C VAL A 129 -18.45 10.25 -4.02
N GLY A 130 -17.83 10.56 -5.15
CA GLY A 130 -17.17 11.84 -5.39
C GLY A 130 -16.20 11.77 -6.57
N ASN A 131 -15.82 12.95 -7.05
CA ASN A 131 -14.80 13.09 -8.09
C ASN A 131 -13.39 12.99 -7.50
N PRO A 132 -12.38 12.65 -8.31
CA PRO A 132 -10.99 12.73 -7.89
C PRO A 132 -10.63 14.13 -7.37
N THR A 133 -9.74 14.20 -6.39
CA THR A 133 -9.44 15.44 -5.66
C THR A 133 -8.44 16.36 -6.37
N ASP A 134 -7.70 15.85 -7.37
CA ASP A 134 -6.59 16.53 -8.05
C ASP A 134 -5.47 17.02 -7.10
N GLU A 135 -5.38 16.45 -5.89
CA GLU A 135 -4.32 16.76 -4.93
C GLU A 135 -3.01 16.07 -5.33
N ILE A 136 -2.25 16.71 -6.23
CA ILE A 136 -1.04 16.15 -6.84
C ILE A 136 0.13 17.13 -6.69
N THR A 137 1.26 16.65 -6.16
CA THR A 137 2.50 17.42 -6.06
C THR A 137 3.11 17.65 -7.45
N ARG A 138 3.50 18.88 -7.76
CA ARG A 138 4.09 19.24 -9.07
C ARG A 138 5.60 19.44 -8.99
N GLY A 139 6.29 19.27 -10.12
CA GLY A 139 7.72 19.56 -10.26
C GLY A 139 8.68 18.49 -9.69
N LEU A 140 8.15 17.34 -9.25
CA LEU A 140 8.98 16.20 -8.85
C LEU A 140 9.69 15.58 -10.06
N LYS A 141 10.83 14.93 -9.81
CA LYS A 141 11.69 14.34 -10.86
C LYS A 141 11.94 12.87 -10.57
N ARG A 142 12.15 12.08 -11.63
CA ARG A 142 12.68 10.71 -11.54
C ARG A 142 14.18 10.77 -11.25
N ARG A 143 14.59 10.51 -10.02
CA ARG A 143 16.01 10.56 -9.59
C ARG A 143 16.54 9.13 -9.47
N HIS A 144 16.71 8.46 -10.60
CA HIS A 144 16.96 7.00 -10.68
C HIS A 144 15.79 6.14 -10.19
N THR A 145 14.59 6.72 -10.11
CA THR A 145 13.36 6.06 -9.70
C THR A 145 12.42 5.87 -10.90
N HIS A 146 11.51 4.89 -10.83
CA HIS A 146 10.55 4.64 -11.91
C HIS A 146 9.42 5.68 -11.98
N VAL A 147 9.08 6.31 -10.84
CA VAL A 147 8.10 7.40 -10.74
C VAL A 147 8.73 8.68 -10.14
N PRO A 148 8.16 9.87 -10.37
CA PRO A 148 8.62 11.11 -9.76
C PRO A 148 8.56 11.08 -8.23
N MET A 149 9.61 11.52 -7.55
CA MET A 149 9.68 11.54 -6.08
C MET A 149 10.30 12.83 -5.54
N PRO A 150 10.01 13.21 -4.28
CA PRO A 150 10.77 14.25 -3.57
C PRO A 150 12.26 13.91 -3.49
N ALA A 151 13.09 14.94 -3.30
CA ALA A 151 14.50 14.72 -2.98
C ALA A 151 14.64 14.32 -1.50
N GLY A 152 15.47 13.34 -1.20
CA GLY A 152 15.70 12.86 0.17
C GLY A 152 16.52 11.58 0.20
N ALA A 153 16.97 11.19 1.39
CA ALA A 153 17.73 9.94 1.60
C ALA A 153 16.85 8.69 1.49
N ILE A 154 15.54 8.83 1.73
CA ILE A 154 14.55 7.77 1.60
C ILE A 154 13.60 8.19 0.48
N PRO A 155 13.66 7.56 -0.71
CA PRO A 155 12.71 7.84 -1.79
C PRO A 155 11.30 7.43 -1.38
N ILE A 156 10.35 8.36 -1.43
CA ILE A 156 8.94 8.10 -1.08
C ILE A 156 8.08 8.28 -2.32
N ALA A 157 7.78 7.17 -2.99
CA ALA A 157 6.97 7.12 -4.21
C ALA A 157 5.61 7.80 -4.04
N LEU A 158 4.99 7.58 -2.88
CA LEU A 158 3.61 7.98 -2.62
C LEU A 158 3.46 9.49 -2.37
N ASP A 159 4.54 10.24 -2.17
CA ASP A 159 4.49 11.68 -1.93
C ASP A 159 4.26 12.54 -3.19
N LEU A 160 4.22 11.91 -4.36
CA LEU A 160 3.56 12.52 -5.51
C LEU A 160 2.09 12.85 -5.20
N LEU A 161 1.47 12.09 -4.30
CA LEU A 161 0.08 12.17 -3.88
C LEU A 161 -0.01 12.44 -2.36
N PRO A 162 -0.04 13.70 -1.91
CA PRO A 162 0.11 14.05 -0.49
C PRO A 162 -0.83 13.32 0.48
N SER A 163 -2.12 13.24 0.16
CA SER A 163 -3.11 12.53 0.99
C SER A 163 -2.81 11.03 1.09
N VAL A 164 -2.39 10.40 -0.01
CA VAL A 164 -2.02 8.99 -0.06
C VAL A 164 -0.74 8.72 0.74
N GLY A 165 0.31 9.53 0.53
CA GLY A 165 1.56 9.41 1.29
C GLY A 165 1.35 9.60 2.80
N LYS A 166 0.48 10.55 3.18
CA LYS A 166 0.07 10.74 4.59
C LYS A 166 -0.66 9.52 5.15
N ALA A 167 -1.64 8.97 4.43
CA ALA A 167 -2.38 7.79 4.87
C ALA A 167 -1.45 6.58 5.08
N PHE A 168 -0.53 6.34 4.15
CA PHE A 168 0.46 5.27 4.26
C PHE A 168 1.43 5.45 5.42
N ARG A 169 2.00 6.65 5.62
CA ARG A 169 2.87 6.91 6.78
C ARG A 169 2.17 6.76 8.12
N ASN A 170 0.89 7.14 8.20
CA ASN A 170 0.11 6.99 9.44
C ASN A 170 -0.07 5.52 9.86
N SER A 171 0.17 4.55 8.97
CA SER A 171 0.18 3.13 9.34
C SER A 171 1.55 2.62 9.80
N PHE A 172 2.65 3.37 9.60
CA PHE A 172 4.02 2.89 9.87
C PHE A 172 4.24 2.53 11.33
N GLY A 173 3.95 3.45 12.25
CA GLY A 173 4.13 3.19 13.68
C GLY A 173 3.37 1.95 14.15
N PRO A 174 2.04 1.91 13.98
CA PRO A 174 1.24 0.74 14.34
C PRO A 174 1.66 -0.56 13.63
N GLN A 175 2.13 -0.52 12.38
CA GLN A 175 2.59 -1.72 11.67
C GLN A 175 4.00 -2.18 12.06
N TYR A 176 4.90 -1.24 12.27
CA TYR A 176 6.35 -1.45 12.22
C TYR A 176 7.09 -0.59 13.26
N MET A 177 7.40 0.66 12.90
CA MET A 177 7.97 1.72 13.74
C MET A 177 7.76 3.07 13.03
N MET A 178 7.81 4.16 13.77
CA MET A 178 7.75 5.51 13.23
C MET A 178 9.06 5.88 12.52
N GLU A 179 8.99 6.83 11.59
CA GLU A 179 10.17 7.25 10.81
C GLU A 179 11.32 7.78 11.69
N HIS A 180 11.00 8.56 12.73
CA HIS A 180 12.03 9.06 13.66
C HIS A 180 12.65 7.95 14.54
N GLU A 181 11.98 6.81 14.70
CA GLU A 181 12.47 5.65 15.45
C GLU A 181 13.45 4.80 14.61
N MET A 182 13.39 4.88 13.28
CA MET A 182 14.24 4.09 12.38
C MET A 182 15.75 4.36 12.57
N ALA A 183 16.09 5.57 13.01
CA ALA A 183 17.46 5.98 13.30
C ALA A 183 17.96 5.58 14.70
N SER A 184 17.07 5.10 15.58
CA SER A 184 17.43 4.64 16.93
C SER A 184 17.91 3.19 16.89
N ALA A 185 19.12 2.94 17.36
CA ALA A 185 19.70 1.59 17.44
C ALA A 185 19.15 0.79 18.63
N ASP A 186 18.60 1.49 19.63
CA ASP A 186 18.06 0.98 20.87
C ASP A 186 16.53 0.87 20.88
N PHE A 187 15.87 1.08 19.72
CA PHE A 187 14.43 0.94 19.60
C PHE A 187 13.97 -0.45 20.08
N ASP A 188 12.97 -0.45 20.95
CA ASP A 188 12.32 -1.66 21.43
C ASP A 188 10.80 -1.46 21.45
N ARG A 189 10.09 -2.41 20.85
CA ARG A 189 8.64 -2.41 20.84
C ARG A 189 8.15 -3.37 21.91
N THR A 190 7.58 -2.84 22.99
CA THR A 190 7.03 -3.65 24.07
C THR A 190 5.50 -3.57 24.12
N PRO A 191 4.77 -4.70 24.02
CA PRO A 191 5.27 -6.03 23.65
C PRO A 191 5.66 -6.08 22.16
N GLY A 192 6.62 -6.94 21.80
CA GLY A 192 7.09 -7.02 20.41
C GLY A 192 8.56 -7.37 20.26
N LEU A 193 9.13 -6.88 19.16
CA LEU A 193 10.50 -7.14 18.74
C LEU A 193 11.39 -5.93 19.03
N ASN A 194 12.62 -6.20 19.43
CA ASN A 194 13.65 -5.17 19.52
C ASN A 194 14.23 -4.83 18.14
N ARG A 195 15.07 -3.79 18.09
CA ARG A 195 15.72 -3.31 16.85
C ARG A 195 16.39 -4.41 16.05
N ALA A 196 17.21 -5.25 16.70
CA ALA A 196 17.98 -6.28 16.02
C ALA A 196 17.08 -7.38 15.42
N GLN A 197 16.05 -7.78 16.14
CA GLN A 197 15.06 -8.75 15.65
C GLN A 197 14.27 -8.18 14.47
N ILE A 198 13.88 -6.91 14.56
CA ILE A 198 13.21 -6.21 13.46
C ILE A 198 14.09 -6.18 12.21
N GLU A 199 15.37 -5.84 12.33
CA GLU A 199 16.29 -5.82 11.17
C GLU A 199 16.48 -7.18 10.51
N ILE A 200 16.46 -8.26 11.29
CA ILE A 200 16.52 -9.62 10.72
C ILE A 200 15.26 -9.90 9.90
N VAL A 201 14.09 -9.54 10.41
CA VAL A 201 12.81 -9.73 9.69
C VAL A 201 12.77 -8.86 8.44
N SER A 202 13.12 -7.56 8.55
CA SER A 202 13.13 -6.64 7.41
C SER A 202 14.10 -7.10 6.32
N SER A 203 15.34 -7.45 6.69
CA SER A 203 16.38 -7.92 5.76
C SER A 203 15.95 -9.18 5.02
N ARG A 204 15.31 -10.13 5.71
CA ARG A 204 14.78 -11.36 5.08
C ARG A 204 13.63 -11.06 4.13
N THR A 205 12.72 -10.15 4.50
CA THR A 205 11.63 -9.70 3.62
C THR A 205 12.18 -9.03 2.36
N SER A 206 13.14 -8.11 2.51
CA SER A 206 13.80 -7.43 1.39
C SER A 206 14.49 -8.41 0.44
N LEU A 207 15.26 -9.37 0.99
CA LEU A 207 15.94 -10.40 0.20
C LEU A 207 14.95 -11.25 -0.59
N ARG A 208 13.83 -11.65 0.04
CA ARG A 208 12.79 -12.47 -0.60
C ARG A 208 12.10 -11.71 -1.73
N ASN A 209 11.84 -10.42 -1.55
CA ASN A 209 11.15 -9.58 -2.53
C ASN A 209 12.10 -8.94 -3.56
N LYS A 210 13.42 -9.16 -3.43
CA LYS A 210 14.46 -8.48 -4.21
C LYS A 210 14.36 -6.95 -4.16
N CYS A 211 13.91 -6.42 -3.03
CA CYS A 211 13.83 -4.98 -2.77
C CYS A 211 15.15 -4.53 -2.13
N PHE A 212 16.15 -4.23 -2.95
CA PHE A 212 17.44 -3.72 -2.50
C PHE A 212 17.51 -2.21 -2.69
N TYR A 213 18.17 -1.55 -1.74
CA TYR A 213 18.49 -0.11 -1.80
C TYR A 213 19.73 0.15 -2.65
#